data_AF-A0A7V9KKG2-F1
#
_entry.id   AF-A0A7V9KKG2-F1
#
_cell.length_a   1.000
_cell.length_b   1.000
_cell.length_c   1.000
_cell.angle_alpha   90.00
_cell.angle_beta   90.00
_cell.angle_gamma   90.00
#
_symmetry.space_group_name_H-M   'P 1'
#
loop_
_entity.id
_entity.type
_entity.pdbx_description
1 polymer ?
#
loop_
_entity_poly.entity_id
_entity_poly.type
_entity_poly.pdbx_seq_one_letter_code
_entity_poly.pdbx_strand_id
1 'polypeptide(L)'
;MPLGEAFQEIVDALPRDWTDMQLDLRIVDESRYVDASIPMTQINAQPYSEADWHWRINVANGFGHAAAPETVTWVLGMLDLQGIEGELMVRDLNEGRAEIHNMWGRPESVRREYRQRRSI
;
A
#
# COMPACT_ATOMS: atom_id res chain seq x y z
N MET A 1 15.51 7.73 -11.63
CA MET A 1 15.82 6.68 -10.66
C MET A 1 14.92 5.49 -10.98
N PRO A 2 15.43 4.25 -10.98
CA PRO A 2 14.61 3.05 -11.14
C PRO A 2 13.47 2.98 -10.12
N LEU A 3 12.30 2.47 -10.50
CA LEU A 3 11.12 2.38 -9.65
C LEU A 3 11.34 1.48 -8.43
N GLY A 4 12.02 0.35 -8.61
CA GLY A 4 12.33 -0.57 -7.51
C GLY A 4 13.26 0.08 -6.47
N GLU A 5 14.25 0.84 -6.91
CA GLU A 5 15.17 1.57 -6.03
C GLU A 5 14.45 2.70 -5.29
N ALA A 6 13.65 3.51 -6.01
CA ALA A 6 12.86 4.58 -5.42
C ALA A 6 11.89 4.07 -4.35
N PHE A 7 11.23 2.93 -4.60
CA PHE A 7 10.36 2.31 -3.61
C PHE A 7 11.13 1.80 -2.39
N GLN A 8 12.30 1.18 -2.59
CA GLN A 8 13.12 0.70 -1.48
C GLN A 8 13.58 1.86 -0.59
N GLU A 9 13.97 2.99 -1.18
CA GLU A 9 14.31 4.20 -0.42
C GLU A 9 13.14 4.71 0.42
N ILE A 10 11.91 4.67 -0.11
CA ILE A 10 10.69 5.02 0.64
C ILE A 10 10.55 4.10 1.85
N VAL A 11 10.62 2.77 1.64
CA VAL A 11 10.47 1.76 2.70
C VAL A 11 11.54 1.91 3.78
N ASP A 12 12.79 2.12 3.38
CA ASP A 12 13.94 2.24 4.30
C ASP A 12 13.85 3.51 5.18
N ALA A 13 13.11 4.53 4.73
CA ALA A 13 12.85 5.74 5.49
C ALA A 13 11.68 5.62 6.50
N LEU A 14 10.87 4.55 6.43
CA LEU A 14 9.70 4.39 7.31
C LEU A 14 10.09 3.93 8.72
N PRO A 15 9.32 4.33 9.77
CA PRO A 15 9.50 3.81 11.12
C PRO A 15 9.27 2.31 11.19
N ARG A 16 10.01 1.58 12.04
CA ARG A 16 9.93 0.10 12.10
C ARG A 16 8.53 -0.48 12.34
N ASP A 17 7.61 0.29 12.90
CA ASP A 17 6.25 -0.11 13.27
C ASP A 17 5.17 0.40 12.30
N TRP A 18 5.55 0.82 11.09
CA TRP A 18 4.59 1.08 10.01
C TRP A 18 3.80 -0.19 9.65
N THR A 19 2.53 -0.04 9.33
CA THR A 19 1.60 -1.17 9.11
C THR A 19 1.25 -1.36 7.65
N ASP A 20 0.87 -0.28 6.97
CA ASP A 20 0.46 -0.30 5.58
C ASP A 20 0.65 1.08 4.96
N MET A 21 0.82 1.09 3.64
CA MET A 21 0.89 2.31 2.85
C MET A 21 0.15 2.16 1.52
N GLN A 22 -0.29 3.30 1.01
CA GLN A 22 -0.88 3.41 -0.33
C GLN A 22 0.04 4.28 -1.18
N LEU A 23 0.39 3.78 -2.37
CA LEU A 23 1.16 4.52 -3.35
C LEU A 23 0.36 4.65 -4.64
N ASP A 24 0.57 5.74 -5.35
CA ASP A 24 0.18 5.83 -6.75
C ASP A 24 1.42 5.66 -7.65
N LEU A 25 1.24 4.97 -8.77
CA LEU A 25 2.23 4.82 -9.84
C LEU A 25 1.70 5.48 -11.11
N ARG A 26 2.56 6.28 -11.75
CA ARG A 26 2.35 6.83 -13.09
C ARG A 26 3.53 6.50 -13.98
N ILE A 27 3.32 5.66 -15.00
CA ILE A 27 4.30 5.48 -16.09
C ILE A 27 4.39 6.72 -16.98
N VAL A 28 5.57 6.95 -17.56
CA VAL A 28 5.85 8.11 -18.42
C VAL A 28 5.26 7.93 -19.83
N ASP A 29 5.36 6.71 -20.39
CA ASP A 29 4.84 6.38 -21.72
C ASP A 29 3.54 5.57 -21.61
N GLU A 30 2.41 6.24 -21.78
CA GLU A 30 1.07 5.62 -21.71
C GLU A 30 0.86 4.54 -22.78
N SER A 31 1.60 4.55 -23.89
CA SER A 31 1.48 3.49 -24.91
C SER A 31 1.89 2.11 -24.37
N ARG A 32 2.68 2.09 -23.29
CA ARG A 32 3.13 0.88 -22.58
C ARG A 32 2.19 0.45 -21.46
N TYR A 33 1.03 1.09 -21.30
CA TYR A 33 0.08 0.79 -20.22
C TYR A 33 -0.32 -0.70 -20.16
N VAL A 34 -0.58 -1.31 -21.31
CA VAL A 34 -0.96 -2.73 -21.39
C VAL A 34 0.20 -3.63 -20.98
N ASP A 35 1.42 -3.34 -21.42
CA ASP A 35 2.63 -4.09 -21.03
C ASP A 35 2.88 -3.97 -19.53
N ALA A 36 2.79 -2.74 -18.98
CA ALA A 36 2.96 -2.46 -17.56
C ALA A 36 1.87 -3.14 -16.71
N SER A 37 0.65 -3.27 -17.23
CA SER A 37 -0.46 -3.91 -16.49
C SER A 37 -0.15 -5.36 -16.12
N ILE A 38 0.61 -6.10 -16.95
CA ILE A 38 0.94 -7.51 -16.72
C ILE A 38 1.65 -7.71 -15.37
N PRO A 39 2.84 -7.11 -15.12
CA PRO A 39 3.50 -7.24 -13.84
C PRO A 39 2.69 -6.62 -12.69
N MET A 40 1.98 -5.51 -12.92
CA MET A 40 1.18 -4.84 -11.88
C MET A 40 0.06 -5.72 -11.31
N THR A 41 -0.47 -6.67 -12.09
CA THR A 41 -1.46 -7.64 -11.58
C THR A 41 -0.94 -8.52 -10.44
N GLN A 42 0.37 -8.78 -10.38
CA GLN A 42 0.99 -9.67 -9.39
C GLN A 42 0.92 -9.11 -7.96
N ILE A 43 0.80 -7.78 -7.82
CA ILE A 43 0.62 -7.09 -6.54
C ILE A 43 -0.81 -6.55 -6.38
N ASN A 44 -1.74 -7.00 -7.23
CA ASN A 44 -3.14 -6.56 -7.23
C ASN A 44 -3.29 -5.03 -7.23
N ALA A 45 -2.44 -4.35 -8.03
CA ALA A 45 -2.53 -2.91 -8.16
C ALA A 45 -3.85 -2.54 -8.83
N GLN A 46 -4.52 -1.55 -8.27
CA GLN A 46 -5.86 -1.14 -8.69
C GLN A 46 -5.71 -0.06 -9.75
N PRO A 47 -6.13 -0.30 -11.00
CA PRO A 47 -6.07 0.72 -12.03
C PRO A 47 -7.05 1.84 -11.69
N TYR A 48 -6.62 3.10 -11.89
CA TYR A 48 -7.55 4.21 -11.87
C TYR A 48 -8.30 4.31 -13.20
N SER A 49 -9.53 4.83 -13.15
CA SER A 49 -10.24 5.31 -14.34
C SER A 49 -10.25 6.83 -14.29
N GLU A 50 -9.79 7.48 -15.36
CA GLU A 50 -9.80 8.94 -15.51
C GLU A 50 -9.03 9.71 -14.40
N ALA A 51 -7.77 9.37 -14.19
CA ALA A 51 -6.88 10.09 -13.28
C ALA A 51 -5.51 10.32 -13.92
N ASP A 52 -4.78 11.34 -13.44
CA ASP A 52 -3.38 11.60 -13.85
C ASP A 52 -2.44 10.45 -13.44
N TRP A 53 -2.89 9.55 -12.57
CA TRP A 53 -2.16 8.39 -12.06
C TRP A 53 -2.78 7.12 -12.61
N HIS A 54 -1.96 6.09 -12.84
CA HIS A 54 -2.39 4.89 -13.54
C HIS A 54 -2.82 3.77 -12.58
N TRP A 55 -2.09 3.57 -11.48
CA TRP A 55 -2.41 2.54 -10.50
C TRP A 55 -2.29 3.03 -9.06
N ARG A 56 -3.17 2.52 -8.19
CA ARG A 56 -2.97 2.46 -6.75
C ARG A 56 -2.34 1.14 -6.36
N ILE A 57 -1.30 1.19 -5.55
CA ILE A 57 -0.60 0.05 -4.98
C ILE A 57 -0.81 0.09 -3.46
N ASN A 58 -1.39 -0.97 -2.91
CA ASN A 58 -1.50 -1.15 -1.47
C ASN A 58 -0.36 -2.06 -1.00
N VAL A 59 0.34 -1.66 0.06
CA VAL A 59 1.45 -2.42 0.63
C VAL A 59 1.20 -2.64 2.11
N ALA A 60 1.44 -3.86 2.59
CA ALA A 60 1.25 -4.24 3.98
C ALA A 60 2.55 -4.78 4.58
N ASN A 61 2.91 -4.32 5.78
CA ASN A 61 4.11 -4.71 6.51
C ASN A 61 3.78 -5.72 7.62
N GLY A 62 4.25 -6.95 7.47
CA GLY A 62 4.14 -8.02 8.48
C GLY A 62 2.72 -8.58 8.69
N PHE A 63 1.66 -7.80 8.49
CA PHE A 63 0.26 -8.23 8.58
C PHE A 63 -0.63 -7.36 7.68
N GLY A 64 -1.76 -7.92 7.20
CA GLY A 64 -2.70 -7.23 6.31
C GLY A 64 -3.09 -8.08 5.10
N HIS A 65 -3.90 -7.52 4.19
CA HIS A 65 -4.38 -8.18 2.97
C HIS A 65 -3.79 -7.59 1.68
N ALA A 66 -2.72 -6.79 1.79
CA ALA A 66 -2.05 -6.15 0.66
C ALA A 66 -0.71 -6.84 0.32
N ALA A 67 -0.04 -6.39 -0.74
CA ALA A 67 1.22 -6.98 -1.17
C ALA A 67 2.35 -6.68 -0.15
N ALA A 68 3.27 -7.63 0.03
CA ALA A 68 4.44 -7.44 0.87
C ALA A 68 5.44 -6.48 0.19
N PRO A 69 6.22 -5.68 0.96
CA PRO A 69 7.17 -4.72 0.40
C PRO A 69 8.14 -5.37 -0.60
N GLU A 70 8.67 -6.55 -0.28
CA GLU A 70 9.63 -7.26 -1.13
C GLU A 70 9.01 -7.68 -2.47
N THR A 71 7.72 -8.04 -2.47
CA THR A 71 6.99 -8.37 -3.70
C THR A 71 6.75 -7.12 -4.55
N VAL A 72 6.44 -5.99 -3.91
CA VAL A 72 6.27 -4.69 -4.59
C VAL A 72 7.59 -4.23 -5.20
N THR A 73 8.70 -4.26 -4.45
CA THR A 73 10.05 -3.95 -4.97
C THR A 73 10.37 -4.80 -6.20
N TRP A 74 10.09 -6.11 -6.13
CA TRP A 74 10.38 -7.02 -7.24
C TRP A 74 9.52 -6.73 -8.48
N VAL A 75 8.22 -6.47 -8.32
CA VAL A 75 7.33 -6.12 -9.43
C VAL A 75 7.72 -4.78 -10.07
N LEU A 76 8.06 -3.77 -9.28
CA LEU A 76 8.57 -2.50 -9.80
C LEU A 76 9.90 -2.70 -10.55
N GLY A 77 10.78 -3.58 -10.05
CA GLY A 77 11.98 -3.99 -10.76
C GLY A 77 11.71 -4.68 -12.10
N MET A 78 10.56 -5.36 -12.28
CA MET A 78 10.18 -5.90 -13.59
C MET A 78 9.86 -4.80 -14.60
N LEU A 79 9.22 -3.71 -14.17
CA LEU A 79 8.99 -2.55 -15.02
C LEU A 79 10.33 -1.92 -15.44
N ASP A 80 11.26 -1.78 -14.49
CA ASP A 80 12.61 -1.27 -14.76
C ASP A 80 13.35 -2.15 -15.79
N LEU A 81 13.30 -3.48 -15.65
CA LEU A 81 13.91 -4.42 -16.61
C LEU A 81 13.29 -4.34 -18.01
N GLN A 82 12.03 -3.95 -18.12
CA GLN A 82 11.31 -3.74 -19.38
C GLN A 82 11.53 -2.33 -19.97
N GLY A 83 12.30 -1.48 -19.28
CA GLY A 83 12.52 -0.08 -19.64
C GLY A 83 11.25 0.77 -19.53
N ILE A 84 10.32 0.41 -18.64
CA ILE A 84 9.10 1.17 -18.39
C ILE A 84 9.37 2.12 -17.23
N GLU A 85 9.62 3.38 -17.56
CA GLU A 85 9.87 4.44 -16.58
C GLU A 85 8.57 4.97 -15.97
N GLY A 86 8.66 5.46 -14.74
CA GLY A 86 7.51 6.04 -14.04
C GLY A 86 7.89 6.83 -12.80
N GLU A 87 6.85 7.33 -12.14
CA GLU A 87 6.91 8.09 -10.90
C GLU A 87 6.04 7.41 -9.84
N LEU A 88 6.51 7.46 -8.59
CA LEU A 88 5.79 6.98 -7.41
C LEU A 88 5.40 8.14 -6.51
N MET A 89 4.22 8.05 -5.91
CA MET A 89 3.76 9.03 -4.91
C MET A 89 3.12 8.31 -3.73
N VAL A 90 3.63 8.53 -2.53
CA VAL A 90 2.97 8.06 -1.30
C VAL A 90 1.70 8.88 -1.07
N ARG A 91 0.57 8.20 -0.87
CA ARG A 91 -0.74 8.82 -0.62
C ARG A 91 -1.18 8.72 0.82
N ASP A 92 -0.92 7.57 1.41
CA ASP A 92 -1.31 7.29 2.78
C ASP A 92 -0.28 6.36 3.42
N LEU A 93 -0.08 6.54 4.71
CA LEU A 93 0.86 5.78 5.52
C LEU A 93 0.27 5.63 6.92
N ASN A 94 0.10 4.39 7.35
CA ASN A 94 -0.38 4.06 8.68
C ASN A 94 0.78 3.51 9.52
N GLU A 95 0.84 3.99 10.76
CA GLU A 95 1.85 3.61 11.75
C GLU A 95 1.19 3.17 13.04
N GLY A 96 1.87 2.26 13.74
CA GLY A 96 1.45 1.79 15.04
C GLY A 96 0.30 0.77 14.97
N ARG A 97 0.07 0.08 16.09
CA ARG A 97 -1.03 -0.87 16.20
C ARG A 97 -2.28 -0.16 16.71
N ALA A 98 -3.31 -0.10 15.88
CA ALA A 98 -4.64 0.29 16.33
C ALA A 98 -5.10 -0.67 17.43
N GLU A 99 -5.59 -0.12 18.53
CA GLU A 99 -6.08 -0.92 19.63
C GLU A 99 -7.33 -1.71 19.21
N ILE A 100 -7.28 -3.03 19.25
CA ILE A 100 -8.41 -3.88 18.88
C ILE A 100 -9.27 -4.18 20.12
N HIS A 101 -10.51 -3.70 20.13
CA HIS A 101 -11.51 -4.07 21.12
C HIS A 101 -12.37 -5.23 20.61
N ASN A 102 -12.00 -6.45 20.99
CA ASN A 102 -12.83 -7.61 20.67
C ASN A 102 -14.11 -7.63 21.54
N MET A 103 -15.15 -6.99 21.02
CA MET A 103 -16.47 -6.91 21.63
C MET A 103 -17.42 -8.00 21.13
N TRP A 104 -16.95 -8.93 20.29
CA TRP A 104 -17.80 -10.01 19.79
C TRP A 104 -18.26 -10.91 20.95
N GLY A 105 -19.55 -11.26 20.99
CA GLY A 105 -20.15 -12.04 22.07
C GLY A 105 -20.28 -11.33 23.43
N ARG A 106 -19.80 -10.09 23.58
CA ARG A 106 -19.95 -9.35 24.85
C ARG A 106 -21.38 -8.82 25.03
N PRO A 107 -21.95 -8.84 26.25
CA PRO A 107 -23.23 -8.20 26.54
C PRO A 107 -23.18 -6.68 26.34
N GLU A 108 -24.33 -6.03 26.14
CA GLU A 108 -24.41 -4.56 25.99
C GLU A 108 -23.84 -3.85 27.22
N SER A 109 -24.12 -4.34 28.44
CA SER A 109 -23.65 -3.73 29.69
C SER A 109 -22.14 -3.51 29.73
N VAL A 110 -21.38 -4.49 29.24
CA VAL A 110 -19.91 -4.41 29.12
C VAL A 110 -19.51 -3.34 28.10
N ARG A 111 -20.22 -3.25 26.96
CA ARG A 111 -19.96 -2.22 25.95
C ARG A 111 -20.28 -0.81 26.47
N ARG A 112 -21.32 -0.65 27.29
CA ARG A 112 -21.69 0.62 27.94
C ARG A 112 -20.66 1.05 28.96
N GLU A 113 -20.27 0.15 29.86
CA GLU A 113 -19.26 0.42 30.88
C GLU A 113 -17.91 0.76 30.23
N TYR A 114 -17.54 0.04 29.18
CA TYR A 114 -16.33 0.30 28.42
C TYR A 114 -16.31 1.72 27.82
N ARG A 115 -17.39 2.15 27.17
CA ARG A 115 -17.54 3.53 26.64
C ARG A 115 -17.46 4.58 27.76
N GLN A 116 -18.21 4.35 28.84
CA GLN A 116 -18.25 5.27 29.99
C GLN A 116 -16.87 5.46 30.64
N ARG A 117 -16.09 4.38 30.79
CA ARG A 117 -14.74 4.45 31.37
C ARG A 117 -13.72 5.14 30.48
N ARG A 118 -13.95 5.19 29.18
CA ARG A 118 -13.03 5.81 28.21
C ARG A 118 -13.42 7.21 27.77
N SER A 119 -14.55 7.74 28.24
CA SER A 119 -15.10 9.03 27.80
C SER A 119 -15.26 9.10 26.27
N ILE A 120 -15.77 8.02 25.65
CA ILE A 120 -16.11 7.91 24.22
C ILE A 120 -17.61 7.63 24.09
#